data_AF-A0A0F9ALT8-F1
#
_entry.id   AF-A0A0F9ALT8-F1
#
_cell.length_a   1.000
_cell.length_b   1.000
_cell.length_c   1.000
_cell.angle_alpha   90.00
_cell.angle_beta   90.00
_cell.angle_gamma   90.00
#
_symmetry.space_group_name_H-M   'P 1'
#
loop_
_entity.id
_entity.type
_entity.pdbx_description
1 polymer ?
#
loop_
_entity_poly.entity_id
_entity_poly.type
_entity_poly.pdbx_seq_one_letter_code
_entity_poly.pdbx_strand_id
1 'polypeptide(L)'
;FTGDQIREIAHAIKHHCSNRGGDGKLLDILRDADMIESFGATGIMRCLDFKAPIPLYDPENVKGETWGMKAVDFNKRIDSGIGVGEFIVDQLNFQISWYDNLATETARRFVKPLVQFLKDYILQLEKENDQWRFIE
;
A
#
# COMPACT_ATOMS: atom_id res chain seq x y z
N PHE A 1 -23.65 -1.04 -24.18
CA PHE A 1 -24.01 -0.63 -22.81
C PHE A 1 -25.28 0.20 -22.86
N THR A 2 -26.18 0.00 -21.91
CA THR A 2 -27.35 0.88 -21.69
C THR A 2 -26.90 2.21 -21.08
N GLY A 3 -27.78 3.23 -21.09
CA GLY A 3 -27.49 4.52 -20.46
C GLY A 3 -27.18 4.41 -18.97
N ASP A 4 -27.86 3.52 -18.26
CA ASP A 4 -27.59 3.23 -16.84
C ASP A 4 -26.22 2.58 -16.63
N GLN A 5 -25.86 1.60 -17.47
CA GLN A 5 -24.55 0.96 -17.41
C GLN A 5 -23.42 1.97 -17.65
N ILE A 6 -23.60 2.90 -18.60
CA ILE A 6 -22.61 3.96 -18.86
C ILE A 6 -22.45 4.87 -17.64
N ARG A 7 -23.56 5.23 -16.97
CA ARG A 7 -23.52 6.04 -15.74
C ARG A 7 -22.78 5.34 -14.60
N GLU A 8 -23.06 4.05 -14.39
CA GLU A 8 -22.39 3.25 -13.36
C GLU A 8 -20.88 3.14 -13.62
N ILE A 9 -20.47 2.86 -14.87
CA ILE A 9 -19.06 2.81 -15.27
C ILE A 9 -18.39 4.16 -15.05
N ALA A 10 -18.99 5.26 -15.52
CA ALA A 10 -18.43 6.59 -15.37
C ALA A 10 -18.31 6.98 -13.88
N HIS A 11 -19.27 6.59 -13.06
CA HIS A 11 -19.23 6.79 -11.61
C HIS A 11 -18.06 6.02 -10.97
N ALA A 12 -17.90 4.74 -11.30
CA ALA A 12 -16.80 3.93 -10.79
C ALA A 12 -15.43 4.52 -11.16
N ILE A 13 -15.23 4.88 -12.44
CA ILE A 13 -13.98 5.49 -12.92
C ILE A 13 -13.71 6.81 -12.20
N LYS A 14 -14.72 7.67 -12.04
CA LYS A 14 -14.56 8.97 -11.38
C LYS A 14 -14.09 8.85 -9.93
N HIS A 15 -14.54 7.80 -9.24
CA HIS A 15 -14.39 7.69 -7.78
C HIS A 15 -13.37 6.64 -7.31
N HIS A 16 -12.77 5.83 -8.20
CA HIS A 16 -11.89 4.74 -7.79
C HIS A 16 -10.66 5.20 -6.99
N CYS A 17 -9.98 6.28 -7.39
CA CYS A 17 -8.81 6.81 -6.64
C CYS A 17 -9.16 7.53 -5.33
N SER A 18 -10.44 7.69 -4.97
CA SER A 18 -10.85 8.36 -3.74
C SER A 18 -11.39 7.35 -2.75
N ASN A 19 -10.73 7.18 -1.61
CA ASN A 19 -11.19 6.29 -0.54
C ASN A 19 -12.42 6.81 0.22
N ARG A 20 -12.88 8.04 -0.05
CA ARG A 20 -13.95 8.71 0.72
C ARG A 20 -15.18 9.12 -0.11
N GLY A 21 -15.25 8.82 -1.42
CA GLY A 21 -16.33 9.30 -2.27
C GLY A 21 -16.93 8.22 -3.17
N GLY A 22 -18.25 8.23 -3.37
CA GLY A 22 -18.93 7.26 -4.25
C GLY A 22 -19.17 5.90 -3.61
N ASP A 23 -20.14 5.18 -4.15
CA ASP A 23 -20.61 3.86 -3.74
C ASP A 23 -20.84 2.92 -4.95
N GLY A 24 -21.18 1.66 -4.65
CA GLY A 24 -21.63 0.67 -5.62
C GLY A 24 -20.64 -0.47 -5.88
N LYS A 25 -21.19 -1.64 -6.24
CA LYS A 25 -20.41 -2.88 -6.40
C LYS A 25 -19.33 -2.77 -7.47
N LEU A 26 -19.60 -2.11 -8.58
CA LEU A 26 -18.61 -1.92 -9.64
C LEU A 26 -17.43 -1.06 -9.14
N LEU A 27 -17.72 -0.02 -8.36
CA LEU A 27 -16.70 0.83 -7.74
C LEU A 27 -15.85 0.04 -6.74
N ASP A 28 -16.48 -0.78 -5.89
CA ASP A 28 -15.76 -1.64 -4.93
C ASP A 28 -14.80 -2.60 -5.65
N ILE A 29 -15.27 -3.26 -6.73
CA ILE A 29 -14.43 -4.16 -7.54
C ILE A 29 -13.28 -3.39 -8.20
N LEU A 30 -13.57 -2.21 -8.77
CA LEU A 30 -12.56 -1.41 -9.46
C LEU A 30 -11.49 -0.90 -8.48
N ARG A 31 -11.88 -0.49 -7.27
CA ARG A 31 -10.95 -0.11 -6.19
C ARG A 31 -10.06 -1.26 -5.76
N ASP A 32 -10.64 -2.43 -5.53
CA ASP A 32 -9.87 -3.61 -5.18
C ASP A 32 -8.84 -3.94 -6.26
N ALA A 33 -9.25 -3.88 -7.53
CA ALA A 33 -8.36 -4.12 -8.67
C ALA A 33 -7.21 -3.11 -8.75
N ASP A 34 -7.49 -1.81 -8.56
CA ASP A 34 -6.48 -0.75 -8.54
C ASP A 34 -5.51 -0.91 -7.35
N MET A 35 -6.03 -1.22 -6.16
CA MET A 35 -5.21 -1.44 -4.97
C MET A 35 -4.33 -2.68 -5.08
N ILE A 36 -4.79 -3.76 -5.74
CA ILE A 36 -4.03 -5.01 -5.91
C ILE A 36 -2.64 -4.76 -6.52
N GLU A 37 -2.50 -3.80 -7.45
CA GLU A 37 -1.22 -3.48 -8.10
C GLU A 37 -0.17 -2.89 -7.14
N SER A 38 -0.59 -2.46 -5.94
CA SER A 38 0.29 -1.90 -4.92
C SER A 38 0.87 -2.96 -3.97
N PHE A 39 0.56 -4.25 -4.18
CA PHE A 39 1.10 -5.35 -3.37
C PHE A 39 2.10 -6.22 -4.12
N GLY A 40 2.82 -7.06 -3.36
CA GLY A 40 3.78 -8.03 -3.90
C GLY A 40 4.97 -7.35 -4.62
N ALA A 41 5.59 -8.07 -5.54
CA ALA A 41 6.76 -7.58 -6.27
C ALA A 41 6.47 -6.31 -7.08
N THR A 42 5.29 -6.21 -7.70
CA THR A 42 4.86 -5.01 -8.43
C THR A 42 4.74 -3.80 -7.50
N GLY A 43 4.20 -3.99 -6.30
CA GLY A 43 4.12 -2.96 -5.27
C GLY A 43 5.49 -2.40 -4.88
N ILE A 44 6.47 -3.28 -4.67
CA ILE A 44 7.86 -2.91 -4.37
C ILE A 44 8.46 -2.11 -5.53
N MET A 45 8.40 -2.66 -6.75
CA MET A 45 8.95 -2.01 -7.94
C MET A 45 8.38 -0.60 -8.13
N ARG A 46 7.05 -0.47 -8.06
CA ARG A 46 6.36 0.83 -8.15
C ARG A 46 6.84 1.77 -7.05
N CYS A 47 6.97 1.29 -5.82
CA CYS A 47 7.44 2.13 -4.73
C CYS A 47 8.85 2.67 -5.00
N LEU A 48 9.78 1.80 -5.41
CA LEU A 48 11.15 2.17 -5.76
C LEU A 48 11.21 3.17 -6.92
N ASP A 49 10.42 2.96 -7.97
CA ASP A 49 10.40 3.85 -9.15
C ASP A 49 9.80 5.22 -8.83
N PHE A 50 8.64 5.26 -8.16
CA PHE A 50 7.93 6.51 -7.87
C PHE A 50 8.55 7.29 -6.69
N LYS A 51 9.27 6.62 -5.80
CA LYS A 51 9.88 7.21 -4.60
C LYS A 51 11.41 7.19 -4.66
N ALA A 52 11.99 7.03 -5.85
CA ALA A 52 13.42 7.04 -6.08
C ALA A 52 14.21 8.20 -5.40
N PRO A 53 13.65 9.40 -5.20
CA PRO A 53 14.38 10.48 -4.51
C PRO A 53 14.58 10.29 -3.00
N ILE A 54 13.86 9.38 -2.33
CA ILE A 54 13.98 9.17 -0.88
C ILE A 54 14.78 7.90 -0.55
N PRO A 55 15.50 7.86 0.57
CA PRO A 55 16.28 6.69 0.97
C PRO A 55 15.40 5.45 1.20
N LEU A 56 15.99 4.26 0.97
CA LEU A 56 15.26 2.99 1.08
C LEU A 56 14.77 2.72 2.51
N TYR A 57 15.67 2.80 3.49
CA TYR A 57 15.39 2.58 4.91
C TYR A 57 16.39 3.34 5.79
N ASP A 58 16.05 3.52 7.06
CA ASP A 58 16.97 3.96 8.13
C ASP A 58 17.75 2.74 8.65
N PRO A 59 19.09 2.71 8.60
CA PRO A 59 19.88 1.59 9.10
C PRO A 59 19.63 1.26 10.58
N GLU A 60 19.26 2.24 11.41
CA GLU A 60 18.93 2.03 12.82
C GLU A 60 17.50 1.55 13.04
N ASN A 61 16.63 1.71 12.05
CA ASN A 61 15.24 1.26 12.09
C ASN A 61 14.75 0.82 10.71
N VAL A 62 15.23 -0.35 10.27
CA VAL A 62 14.98 -0.85 8.90
C VAL A 62 13.50 -1.06 8.60
N LYS A 63 12.69 -1.39 9.62
CA LYS A 63 11.25 -1.57 9.45
C LYS A 63 10.48 -0.27 9.25
N GLY A 64 11.10 0.88 9.52
CA GLY A 64 10.47 2.19 9.51
C GLY A 64 9.65 2.46 10.76
N GLU A 65 9.40 3.75 11.04
CA GLU A 65 8.61 4.17 12.20
C GLU A 65 7.13 3.76 12.09
N THR A 66 6.67 3.45 10.88
CA THR A 66 5.29 3.09 10.58
C THR A 66 5.01 1.58 10.54
N TRP A 67 5.97 0.76 10.96
CA TRP A 67 5.82 -0.69 10.98
C TRP A 67 4.60 -1.15 11.80
N GLY A 68 3.71 -1.91 11.17
CA GLY A 68 2.51 -2.47 11.82
C GLY A 68 1.36 -1.47 12.01
N MET A 69 1.47 -0.23 11.52
CA MET A 69 0.36 0.72 11.51
C MET A 69 -0.80 0.25 10.62
N LYS A 70 -2.03 0.58 11.01
CA LYS A 70 -3.24 0.31 10.22
C LYS A 70 -3.59 1.50 9.33
N ALA A 71 -4.48 1.30 8.35
CA ALA A 71 -4.92 2.37 7.45
C ALA A 71 -5.49 3.59 8.22
N VAL A 72 -6.17 3.35 9.34
CA VAL A 72 -6.70 4.43 10.21
C VAL A 72 -5.59 5.27 10.85
N ASP A 73 -4.43 4.69 11.13
CA ASP A 73 -3.30 5.42 11.73
C ASP A 73 -2.62 6.31 10.70
N PHE A 74 -2.47 5.81 9.46
CA PHE A 74 -2.01 6.62 8.33
C PHE A 74 -2.94 7.78 8.00
N ASN A 75 -4.27 7.57 8.05
CA ASN A 75 -5.24 8.66 7.89
C ASN A 75 -4.99 9.78 8.91
N LYS A 76 -4.80 9.44 10.19
CA LYS A 76 -4.50 10.43 11.24
C LYS A 76 -3.20 11.18 10.97
N ARG A 77 -2.14 10.48 10.53
CA ARG A 77 -0.84 11.09 10.22
C ARG A 77 -0.94 12.06 9.04
N ILE A 78 -1.63 11.67 7.98
CA ILE A 78 -1.85 12.50 6.78
C ILE A 78 -2.70 13.72 7.14
N ASP A 79 -3.81 13.53 7.85
CA ASP A 79 -4.70 14.62 8.29
C ASP A 79 -3.97 15.61 9.23
N SER A 80 -2.95 15.14 9.95
CA SER A 80 -2.10 15.97 10.83
C SER A 80 -0.87 16.57 10.14
N GLY A 81 -0.69 16.37 8.83
CA GLY A 81 0.44 16.90 8.06
C GLY A 81 1.78 16.19 8.26
N ILE A 82 1.82 15.08 9.02
CA ILE A 82 3.03 14.27 9.25
C ILE A 82 3.36 13.46 7.98
N GLY A 83 2.33 13.04 7.25
CA GLY A 83 2.49 12.19 6.06
C GLY A 83 2.80 10.73 6.40
N VAL A 84 3.34 10.02 5.40
CA VAL A 84 3.54 8.57 5.47
C VAL A 84 4.83 8.18 6.20
N GLY A 85 5.90 8.97 6.05
CA GLY A 85 7.23 8.68 6.58
C GLY A 85 8.30 9.10 5.59
N GLU A 86 9.56 9.11 6.04
CA GLU A 86 10.70 9.65 5.29
C GLU A 86 11.36 8.63 4.36
N PHE A 87 11.13 7.33 4.59
CA PHE A 87 11.81 6.25 3.88
C PHE A 87 10.85 5.44 2.99
N ILE A 88 11.40 4.74 1.99
CA ILE A 88 10.62 3.86 1.11
C ILE A 88 9.93 2.75 1.92
N VAL A 89 10.58 2.21 2.96
CA VAL A 89 9.95 1.21 3.85
C VAL A 89 8.68 1.73 4.52
N ASP A 90 8.57 3.03 4.84
CA ASP A 90 7.33 3.61 5.35
C ASP A 90 6.22 3.66 4.30
N GLN A 91 6.59 3.89 3.03
CA GLN A 91 5.67 3.81 1.90
C GLN A 91 5.18 2.36 1.69
N LEU A 92 6.06 1.37 1.85
CA LEU A 92 5.68 -0.05 1.81
C LEU A 92 4.76 -0.42 3.00
N ASN A 93 5.02 0.10 4.20
CA ASN A 93 4.13 -0.06 5.36
C ASN A 93 2.74 0.55 5.08
N PHE A 94 2.70 1.70 4.42
CA PHE A 94 1.44 2.31 3.99
C PHE A 94 0.69 1.43 3.00
N GLN A 95 1.37 0.88 1.98
CA GLN A 95 0.77 -0.08 1.04
C GLN A 95 0.24 -1.33 1.75
N ILE A 96 1.02 -1.90 2.69
CA ILE A 96 0.60 -3.05 3.51
C ILE A 96 -0.72 -2.74 4.24
N SER A 97 -0.87 -1.51 4.76
CA SER A 97 -2.07 -1.09 5.48
C SER A 97 -3.33 -1.06 4.60
N TRP A 98 -3.20 -0.96 3.28
CA TRP A 98 -4.34 -0.92 2.35
C TRP A 98 -5.10 -2.25 2.31
N TYR A 99 -4.52 -3.34 2.82
CA TYR A 99 -5.22 -4.62 2.96
C TYR A 99 -6.53 -4.48 3.75
N ASP A 100 -6.56 -3.60 4.75
CA ASP A 100 -7.73 -3.33 5.58
C ASP A 100 -8.86 -2.62 4.80
N ASN A 101 -8.53 -1.99 3.66
CA ASN A 101 -9.47 -1.23 2.83
C ASN A 101 -10.06 -2.04 1.68
N LEU A 102 -9.60 -3.27 1.43
CA LEU A 102 -10.17 -4.12 0.38
C LEU A 102 -11.65 -4.38 0.66
N ALA A 103 -12.51 -4.22 -0.33
CA ALA A 103 -13.96 -4.37 -0.15
C ALA A 103 -14.38 -5.84 -0.23
N THR A 104 -13.84 -6.58 -1.20
CA THR A 104 -14.28 -7.93 -1.54
C THR A 104 -13.46 -9.01 -0.84
N GLU A 105 -14.12 -10.14 -0.55
CA GLU A 105 -13.46 -11.32 0.03
C GLU A 105 -12.48 -11.97 -0.95
N THR A 106 -12.80 -11.93 -2.26
CA THR A 106 -11.91 -12.42 -3.32
C THR A 106 -10.60 -11.64 -3.32
N ALA A 107 -10.65 -10.31 -3.29
CA ALA A 107 -9.46 -9.48 -3.24
C ALA A 107 -8.65 -9.72 -1.97
N ARG A 108 -9.30 -9.78 -0.79
CA ARG A 108 -8.63 -10.13 0.47
C ARG A 108 -7.86 -11.45 0.38
N ARG A 109 -8.48 -12.51 -0.13
CA ARG A 109 -7.81 -13.82 -0.27
C ARG A 109 -6.64 -13.77 -1.24
N PHE A 110 -6.78 -13.05 -2.35
CA PHE A 110 -5.74 -12.89 -3.36
C PHE A 110 -4.55 -12.08 -2.84
N VAL A 111 -4.81 -10.97 -2.15
CA VAL A 111 -3.78 -10.03 -1.67
C VAL A 111 -3.08 -10.52 -0.42
N LYS A 112 -3.73 -11.33 0.44
CA LYS A 112 -3.12 -11.83 1.69
C LYS A 112 -1.70 -12.39 1.53
N PRO A 113 -1.39 -13.30 0.57
CA PRO A 113 -0.01 -13.75 0.36
C PRO A 113 0.92 -12.65 -0.16
N LEU A 114 0.41 -11.67 -0.91
CA LEU A 114 1.20 -10.53 -1.43
C LEU A 114 1.58 -9.55 -0.31
N VAL A 115 0.70 -9.35 0.68
CA VAL A 115 1.01 -8.59 1.90
C VAL A 115 2.10 -9.29 2.69
N GLN A 116 2.03 -10.62 2.81
CA GLN A 116 3.09 -11.38 3.48
C GLN A 116 4.43 -11.22 2.75
N PHE A 117 4.42 -11.28 1.43
CA PHE A 117 5.61 -11.04 0.60
C PHE A 117 6.26 -9.67 0.88
N LEU A 118 5.46 -8.60 0.99
CA LEU A 118 5.99 -7.27 1.34
C LEU A 118 6.63 -7.23 2.74
N LYS A 119 5.99 -7.88 3.72
CA LYS A 119 6.53 -7.97 5.08
C LYS A 119 7.83 -8.75 5.10
N ASP A 120 7.88 -9.89 4.42
CA ASP A 120 9.07 -10.73 4.33
C ASP A 120 10.24 -10.00 3.66
N TYR A 121 9.96 -9.19 2.64
CA TYR A 121 10.96 -8.31 2.02
C TYR A 121 11.58 -7.34 3.04
N ILE A 122 10.76 -6.63 3.83
CA ILE A 122 11.25 -5.69 4.85
C ILE A 122 12.04 -6.42 5.95
N LEU A 123 11.58 -7.60 6.37
CA LEU A 123 12.31 -8.42 7.36
C LEU A 123 13.64 -8.94 6.80
N GLN A 124 13.70 -9.25 5.51
CA GLN A 124 14.94 -9.67 4.86
C GLN A 124 15.92 -8.49 4.74
N LEU A 125 15.45 -7.27 4.45
CA LEU A 125 16.29 -6.06 4.50
C LEU A 125 16.91 -5.85 5.89
N GLU A 126 16.12 -6.01 6.95
CA GLU A 126 16.61 -5.88 8.33
C GLU A 126 17.71 -6.89 8.63
N LYS A 127 17.47 -8.15 8.27
CA LYS A 127 18.46 -9.23 8.43
C LYS A 127 19.75 -8.97 7.67
N GLU A 128 19.67 -8.45 6.44
CA GLU A 128 20.86 -8.11 5.65
C GLU A 128 21.62 -6.94 6.27
N ASN A 129 20.92 -5.87 6.68
CA ASN A 129 21.52 -4.72 7.38
C ASN A 129 22.31 -5.16 8.62
N ASP A 130 21.73 -6.05 9.44
CA ASP A 130 22.40 -6.59 10.62
C ASP A 130 23.69 -7.36 10.24
N GLN A 131 23.65 -8.17 9.17
CA GLN A 131 24.84 -8.90 8.71
C GLN A 131 25.98 -7.98 8.31
N TRP A 132 25.68 -6.86 7.64
CA TRP A 132 26.70 -5.88 7.25
C TRP A 132 27.33 -5.19 8.48
N ARG A 133 26.55 -4.93 9.52
CA ARG A 133 27.04 -4.34 10.79
C ARG A 133 28.04 -5.23 11.53
N PHE A 134 28.03 -6.54 11.31
CA PHE A 134 29.00 -7.47 11.92
C PHE A 134 30.31 -7.63 11.14
N ILE A 135 30.42 -6.99 9.97
CA ILE A 135 31.62 -7.06 9.10
C ILE A 135 32.50 -5.80 9.27
N GLU A 136 31.98 -4.73 9.89
CA GLU A 136 32.70 -3.49 10.25
C GLU A 136 33.27 -3.52 11.67
#